data_AF-A1AQ36-F1
#
_entry.id   AF-A1AQ36-F1
#
_cell.length_a   1.000
_cell.length_b   1.000
_cell.length_c   1.000
_cell.angle_alpha   90.00
_cell.angle_beta   90.00
_cell.angle_gamma   90.00
#
_symmetry.space_group_name_H-M   'P 1'
#
loop_
_entity.id
_entity.type
_entity.pdbx_description
1 polymer ?
#
loop_
_entity_poly.entity_id
_entity_poly.type
_entity_poly.pdbx_seq_one_letter_code
_entity_poly.pdbx_strand_id
1 'polypeptide(L)'
;MTSEIEETAKAAQEIAKTAGKVIEAGEKFGGFISKYIGGSLEQGIGIFEDKLKYMRWERQVRLIERAQGVLHERGYNYPVIPVPPKLAIPILQSASLEENDVLQDKWAYMLVNATDPNCKARIDVKFAKILDELSLYDVRILDIICKSVTGFGDGVTTIHLPEKVLPLDAHISENENPSYEVQVSLENLVRLGLLRNETFAYQLLRVRVMALGWELYKACERYPNHRHDQPKSWPVSLSPVEQIKGGDRGVRH
;
A
#
# COMPACT_ATOMS: atom_id res chain seq x y z
N MET A 1 -38.09 26.75 26.72
CA MET A 1 -38.98 26.14 25.70
C MET A 1 -38.46 26.33 24.28
N THR A 2 -38.11 27.53 23.80
CA THR A 2 -37.56 27.70 22.42
C THR A 2 -36.17 27.09 22.22
N SER A 3 -35.30 27.11 23.24
CA SER A 3 -33.95 26.53 23.15
C SER A 3 -33.94 25.01 23.07
N GLU A 4 -34.79 24.31 23.82
CA GLU A 4 -34.87 22.84 23.82
C GLU A 4 -35.42 22.29 22.51
N ILE A 5 -36.38 22.98 21.89
CA ILE A 5 -36.91 22.62 20.56
C ILE A 5 -35.83 22.79 19.48
N GLU A 6 -34.95 23.79 19.62
CA GLU A 6 -33.85 24.03 18.68
C GLU A 6 -32.72 23.00 18.84
N GLU A 7 -32.37 22.63 20.07
CA GLU A 7 -31.39 21.57 20.34
C GLU A 7 -31.86 20.19 19.86
N THR A 8 -33.13 19.85 20.11
CA THR A 8 -33.71 18.59 19.63
C THR A 8 -33.80 18.52 18.10
N ALA A 9 -34.11 19.64 17.43
CA ALA A 9 -34.10 19.71 15.96
C ALA A 9 -32.68 19.54 15.38
N LYS A 10 -31.66 20.15 15.99
CA LYS A 10 -30.25 19.95 15.61
C LYS A 10 -29.82 18.50 15.80
N ALA A 11 -30.18 17.88 16.93
CA ALA A 11 -29.89 16.46 17.18
C ALA A 11 -30.56 15.55 16.14
N ALA A 12 -31.84 15.78 15.82
CA ALA A 12 -32.56 15.01 14.79
C ALA A 12 -31.95 15.20 13.40
N GLN A 13 -31.49 16.42 13.06
CA GLN A 13 -30.83 16.71 11.80
C GLN A 13 -29.46 16.00 11.69
N GLU A 14 -28.67 15.98 12.75
CA GLU A 14 -27.39 15.26 12.78
C GLU A 14 -27.59 13.73 12.71
N ILE A 15 -28.64 13.20 13.36
CA ILE A 15 -29.05 11.79 13.22
C ILE A 15 -29.44 11.48 11.78
N ALA A 16 -30.25 12.34 11.14
CA ALA A 16 -30.68 12.16 9.75
C ALA A 16 -29.52 12.24 8.75
N LYS A 17 -28.59 13.20 8.93
CA LYS A 17 -27.35 13.29 8.12
C LYS A 17 -26.48 12.04 8.29
N THR A 18 -26.35 11.54 9.52
CA THR A 18 -25.58 10.33 9.82
C THR A 18 -26.22 9.11 9.16
N ALA A 19 -27.54 8.95 9.27
CA ALA A 19 -28.28 7.88 8.59
C ALA A 19 -28.16 7.97 7.06
N GLY A 20 -28.27 9.17 6.48
CA GLY A 20 -28.11 9.39 5.04
C GLY A 20 -26.73 8.99 4.53
N LYS A 21 -25.66 9.39 5.22
CA LYS A 21 -24.28 8.98 4.89
C LYS A 21 -24.08 7.47 4.96
N VAL A 22 -24.69 6.81 5.94
CA VAL A 22 -24.62 5.33 6.08
C VAL A 22 -25.31 4.64 4.90
N ILE A 23 -26.48 5.12 4.46
CA ILE A 23 -27.20 4.55 3.31
C ILE A 23 -26.38 4.74 2.02
N GLU A 24 -25.89 5.95 1.76
CA GLU A 24 -25.08 6.26 0.57
C GLU A 24 -23.80 5.40 0.52
N ALA A 25 -23.13 5.24 1.67
CA ALA A 25 -21.96 4.37 1.78
C ALA A 25 -22.30 2.90 1.49
N GLY A 26 -23.46 2.43 1.95
CA GLY A 26 -23.97 1.09 1.67
C GLY A 26 -24.25 0.86 0.18
N GLU A 27 -24.90 1.81 -0.50
CA GLU A 27 -25.15 1.76 -1.94
C GLU A 27 -23.85 1.77 -2.74
N LYS A 28 -22.90 2.65 -2.38
CA LYS A 28 -21.59 2.73 -3.00
C LYS A 28 -20.81 1.44 -2.83
N PHE A 29 -20.86 0.85 -1.63
CA PHE A 29 -20.21 -0.43 -1.33
C PHE A 29 -20.85 -1.58 -2.11
N GLY A 30 -22.19 -1.72 -2.10
CA GLY A 30 -22.88 -2.74 -2.88
C GLY A 30 -22.63 -2.61 -4.40
N GLY A 31 -22.62 -1.39 -4.91
CA GLY A 31 -22.26 -1.08 -6.30
C GLY A 31 -20.80 -1.43 -6.63
N PHE A 32 -19.89 -1.27 -5.68
CA PHE A 32 -18.50 -1.70 -5.84
C PHE A 32 -18.39 -3.23 -5.88
N ILE A 33 -19.03 -3.93 -4.93
CA ILE A 33 -19.01 -5.39 -4.84
C ILE A 33 -19.54 -6.03 -6.12
N SER A 34 -20.69 -5.58 -6.61
CA SER A 34 -21.30 -6.10 -7.84
C SER A 34 -20.42 -5.91 -9.09
N LYS A 35 -19.56 -4.88 -9.11
CA LYS A 35 -18.64 -4.61 -10.23
C LYS A 35 -17.31 -5.35 -10.10
N TYR A 36 -16.75 -5.40 -8.89
CA TYR A 36 -15.39 -5.89 -8.66
C TYR A 36 -15.31 -7.37 -8.32
N ILE A 37 -16.36 -7.98 -7.77
CA ILE A 37 -16.28 -9.35 -7.25
C ILE A 37 -17.07 -10.30 -8.16
N GLY A 38 -16.43 -11.39 -8.59
CA GLY A 38 -17.09 -12.44 -9.36
C GLY A 38 -17.89 -13.41 -8.48
N GLY A 39 -18.94 -14.03 -9.01
CA GLY A 39 -19.78 -14.99 -8.27
C GLY A 39 -21.16 -14.42 -7.91
N SER A 40 -22.01 -15.21 -7.24
CA SER A 40 -23.35 -14.73 -6.87
C SER A 40 -23.28 -13.75 -5.69
N LEU A 41 -23.97 -12.62 -5.84
CA LEU A 41 -24.10 -11.58 -4.82
C LEU A 41 -24.58 -12.14 -3.47
N GLU A 42 -25.48 -13.12 -3.50
CA GLU A 42 -26.08 -13.73 -2.30
C GLU A 42 -25.06 -14.46 -1.40
N GLN A 43 -24.10 -15.19 -1.98
CA GLN A 43 -23.06 -15.88 -1.20
C GLN A 43 -22.00 -14.92 -0.66
N GLY A 44 -21.72 -13.84 -1.40
CA GLY A 44 -20.84 -12.78 -0.94
C GLY A 44 -21.45 -12.00 0.22
N ILE A 45 -22.66 -11.48 0.03
CA ILE A 45 -23.35 -10.62 1.00
C ILE A 45 -23.52 -11.32 2.34
N GLY A 46 -23.93 -12.59 2.41
CA GLY A 46 -24.09 -13.29 3.69
C GLY A 46 -22.76 -13.47 4.47
N ILE A 47 -21.66 -13.79 3.79
CA ILE A 47 -20.32 -13.88 4.40
C ILE A 47 -19.83 -12.50 4.86
N PHE A 48 -20.22 -11.46 4.13
CA PHE A 48 -19.87 -10.08 4.42
C PHE A 48 -20.73 -9.52 5.58
N GLU A 49 -22.04 -9.72 5.63
CA GLU A 49 -22.89 -9.24 6.74
C GLU A 49 -22.41 -9.75 8.10
N ASP A 50 -22.02 -11.03 8.19
CA ASP A 50 -21.53 -11.62 9.44
C ASP A 50 -20.14 -11.10 9.86
N LYS A 51 -19.25 -10.84 8.89
CA LYS A 51 -17.87 -10.39 9.17
C LYS A 51 -17.68 -8.87 9.16
N LEU A 52 -18.62 -8.13 8.58
CA LEU A 52 -18.54 -6.68 8.40
C LEU A 52 -19.41 -5.89 9.39
N LYS A 53 -20.09 -6.57 10.32
CA LYS A 53 -20.93 -5.95 11.37
C LYS A 53 -20.20 -4.92 12.24
N TYR A 54 -18.87 -4.90 12.19
CA TYR A 54 -17.99 -3.96 12.91
C TYR A 54 -17.15 -3.05 12.00
N MET A 55 -17.48 -2.96 10.70
CA MET A 55 -16.71 -2.13 9.79
C MET A 55 -16.88 -0.64 10.07
N ARG A 56 -15.78 0.09 9.91
CA ARG A 56 -15.80 1.54 9.85
C ARG A 56 -16.19 1.96 8.44
N TRP A 57 -17.45 2.36 8.25
CA TRP A 57 -18.01 2.72 6.95
C TRP A 57 -17.16 3.74 6.18
N GLU A 58 -16.60 4.73 6.89
CA GLU A 58 -15.69 5.73 6.32
C GLU A 58 -14.46 5.10 5.66
N ARG A 59 -13.90 4.04 6.27
CA ARG A 59 -12.74 3.32 5.74
C ARG A 59 -13.07 2.56 4.47
N GLN A 60 -14.28 2.03 4.33
CA GLN A 60 -14.72 1.39 3.11
C GLN A 60 -14.96 2.36 1.97
N VAL A 61 -15.60 3.49 2.28
CA VAL A 61 -15.80 4.56 1.30
C VAL A 61 -14.45 5.02 0.77
N ARG A 62 -13.48 5.28 1.66
CA ARG A 62 -12.11 5.66 1.27
C ARG A 62 -11.44 4.59 0.41
N LEU A 63 -11.53 3.32 0.78
CA LEU A 63 -10.98 2.20 0.01
C LEU A 63 -11.55 2.17 -1.42
N ILE A 64 -12.87 2.29 -1.55
CA ILE A 64 -13.56 2.30 -2.84
C ILE A 64 -13.15 3.49 -3.68
N GLU A 65 -13.14 4.69 -3.08
CA GLU A 65 -12.72 5.92 -3.75
C GLU A 65 -11.29 5.82 -4.25
N ARG A 66 -10.39 5.28 -3.42
CA ARG A 66 -9.00 5.09 -3.82
C ARG A 66 -8.88 4.09 -4.97
N ALA A 67 -9.57 2.95 -4.89
CA ALA A 67 -9.56 1.94 -5.94
C ALA A 67 -10.10 2.48 -7.27
N GLN A 68 -11.21 3.22 -7.23
CA GLN A 68 -11.79 3.89 -8.40
C GLN A 68 -10.87 4.96 -8.96
N GLY A 69 -10.26 5.77 -8.09
CA GLY A 69 -9.29 6.79 -8.49
C GLY A 69 -8.10 6.18 -9.23
N VAL A 70 -7.54 5.08 -8.73
CA VAL A 70 -6.42 4.38 -9.39
C VAL A 70 -6.83 3.77 -10.73
N LEU A 71 -8.03 3.21 -10.85
CA LEU A 71 -8.53 2.74 -12.15
C LEU A 71 -8.63 3.90 -13.15
N HIS A 72 -9.21 5.02 -12.72
CA HIS A 72 -9.40 6.19 -13.57
C HIS A 72 -8.05 6.77 -14.03
N GLU A 73 -7.08 6.89 -13.12
CA GLU A 73 -5.70 7.29 -13.42
C GLU A 73 -5.02 6.36 -14.45
N ARG A 74 -5.38 5.07 -14.45
CA ARG A 74 -4.92 4.06 -15.43
C ARG A 74 -5.76 4.02 -16.71
N GLY A 75 -6.73 4.93 -16.88
CA GLY A 75 -7.58 5.02 -18.06
C GLY A 75 -8.76 4.03 -18.08
N TYR A 76 -9.06 3.39 -16.95
CA TYR A 76 -10.19 2.46 -16.82
C TYR A 76 -11.34 3.11 -16.04
N ASN A 77 -12.57 2.93 -16.54
CA ASN A 77 -13.78 3.38 -15.85
C ASN A 77 -14.39 2.30 -14.96
N TYR A 78 -13.98 1.05 -15.14
CA TYR A 78 -14.49 -0.13 -14.43
C TYR A 78 -13.39 -1.20 -14.34
N PRO A 79 -13.47 -2.13 -13.36
CA PRO A 79 -12.54 -3.25 -13.27
C PRO A 79 -12.56 -4.08 -14.55
N VAL A 80 -11.39 -4.42 -15.09
CA VAL A 80 -11.30 -5.11 -16.39
C VAL A 80 -11.71 -6.58 -16.26
N ILE A 81 -11.36 -7.22 -15.14
CA ILE A 81 -11.83 -8.56 -14.77
C ILE A 81 -12.39 -8.58 -13.34
N PRO A 82 -13.39 -9.44 -13.06
CA PRO A 82 -13.90 -9.63 -11.70
C PRO A 82 -12.89 -10.40 -10.82
N VAL A 83 -12.75 -9.96 -9.57
CA VAL A 83 -11.89 -10.59 -8.55
C VAL A 83 -12.64 -11.75 -7.90
N PRO A 84 -12.02 -12.94 -7.77
CA PRO A 84 -12.63 -14.05 -7.06
C PRO A 84 -12.94 -13.70 -5.59
N PRO A 85 -14.10 -14.11 -5.02
CA PRO A 85 -14.47 -13.79 -3.64
C PRO A 85 -13.41 -14.24 -2.62
N LYS A 86 -12.78 -15.39 -2.87
CA LYS A 86 -11.71 -15.93 -2.03
C LYS A 86 -10.52 -14.97 -1.84
N LEU A 87 -10.28 -14.09 -2.81
CA LEU A 87 -9.26 -13.05 -2.75
C LEU A 87 -9.84 -11.69 -2.30
N ALA A 88 -11.00 -11.31 -2.83
CA ALA A 88 -11.62 -10.02 -2.53
C ALA A 88 -12.06 -9.89 -1.07
N ILE A 89 -12.62 -10.96 -0.48
CA ILE A 89 -13.12 -10.96 0.91
C ILE A 89 -12.00 -10.60 1.91
N PRO A 90 -10.84 -11.29 1.92
CA PRO A 90 -9.72 -10.92 2.79
C PRO A 90 -9.26 -9.46 2.62
N ILE A 91 -9.12 -8.99 1.37
CA ILE A 91 -8.67 -7.63 1.08
C ILE A 91 -9.65 -6.60 1.69
N LEU A 92 -10.94 -6.77 1.44
CA LEU A 92 -11.96 -5.83 1.91
C LEU A 92 -12.05 -5.81 3.44
N GLN A 93 -11.94 -6.97 4.08
CA GLN A 93 -11.99 -7.09 5.54
C GLN A 93 -10.82 -6.37 6.20
N SER A 94 -9.59 -6.72 5.83
CA SER A 94 -8.41 -6.09 6.40
C SER A 94 -8.35 -4.59 6.10
N ALA A 95 -8.65 -4.19 4.87
CA ALA A 95 -8.68 -2.78 4.48
C ALA A 95 -9.76 -1.95 5.21
N SER A 96 -10.83 -2.59 5.70
CA SER A 96 -11.87 -1.92 6.49
C SER A 96 -11.46 -1.55 7.90
N LEU A 97 -10.51 -2.31 8.44
CA LEU A 97 -9.98 -2.14 9.79
C LEU A 97 -8.71 -1.30 9.78
N GLU A 98 -8.05 -1.17 8.62
CA GLU A 98 -6.85 -0.36 8.46
C GLU A 98 -7.12 1.13 8.71
N GLU A 99 -6.48 1.67 9.75
CA GLU A 99 -6.60 3.08 10.15
C GLU A 99 -5.60 3.97 9.43
N ASN A 100 -4.51 3.39 8.91
CA ASN A 100 -3.49 4.15 8.24
C ASN A 100 -3.78 4.30 6.75
N ASP A 101 -3.90 5.54 6.30
CA ASP A 101 -4.18 5.90 4.92
C ASP A 101 -3.16 5.34 3.91
N VAL A 102 -1.88 5.29 4.28
CA VAL A 102 -0.81 4.78 3.39
C VAL A 102 -0.90 3.26 3.25
N LEU A 103 -1.21 2.53 4.33
CA LEU A 103 -1.45 1.09 4.25
C LEU A 103 -2.76 0.78 3.52
N GLN A 104 -3.82 1.56 3.76
CA GLN A 104 -5.09 1.39 3.06
C GLN A 104 -4.96 1.61 1.55
N ASP A 105 -4.06 2.50 1.12
CA ASP A 105 -3.71 2.65 -0.28
C ASP A 105 -3.07 1.38 -0.86
N LYS A 106 -2.20 0.68 -0.11
CA LYS A 106 -1.61 -0.61 -0.54
C LYS A 106 -2.69 -1.67 -0.76
N TRP A 107 -3.71 -1.72 0.09
CA TRP A 107 -4.89 -2.56 -0.10
C TRP A 107 -5.68 -2.21 -1.36
N ALA A 108 -5.92 -0.91 -1.60
CA ALA A 108 -6.60 -0.43 -2.80
C ALA A 108 -5.81 -0.81 -4.07
N TYR A 109 -4.48 -0.66 -4.05
CA TYR A 109 -3.63 -1.06 -5.17
C TYR A 109 -3.68 -2.57 -5.42
N MET A 110 -3.62 -3.39 -4.37
CA MET A 110 -3.75 -4.85 -4.50
C MET A 110 -5.08 -5.25 -5.14
N LEU A 111 -6.17 -4.60 -4.72
CA LEU A 111 -7.50 -4.85 -5.27
C LEU A 111 -7.60 -4.45 -6.75
N VAL A 112 -7.07 -3.29 -7.13
CA VAL A 112 -7.05 -2.83 -8.52
C VAL A 112 -6.11 -3.69 -9.38
N ASN A 113 -4.96 -4.10 -8.84
CA ASN A 113 -4.03 -4.98 -9.54
C ASN A 113 -4.64 -6.37 -9.78
N ALA A 114 -5.56 -6.82 -8.92
CA ALA A 114 -6.31 -8.07 -9.12
C ALA A 114 -7.34 -7.98 -10.27
N THR A 115 -7.75 -6.78 -10.67
CA THR A 115 -8.73 -6.56 -11.75
C THR A 115 -8.08 -6.26 -13.10
N ASP A 116 -6.76 -6.16 -13.16
CA ASP A 116 -6.02 -5.82 -14.38
C ASP A 116 -5.40 -7.08 -15.00
N PRO A 117 -5.88 -7.57 -16.16
CA PRO A 117 -5.34 -8.75 -16.82
C PRO A 117 -3.90 -8.56 -17.32
N ASN A 118 -3.43 -7.31 -17.43
CA ASN A 118 -2.07 -6.98 -17.83
C ASN A 118 -1.12 -6.81 -16.64
N CYS A 119 -1.61 -7.00 -15.41
CA CYS A 119 -0.77 -6.93 -14.21
C CYS A 119 0.28 -8.05 -14.22
N LYS A 120 1.57 -7.69 -14.25
CA LYS A 120 2.68 -8.65 -14.18
C LYS A 120 2.94 -9.19 -12.76
N ALA A 121 2.26 -8.66 -11.74
CA ALA A 121 2.37 -9.14 -10.38
C ALA A 121 1.43 -10.32 -10.14
N ARG A 122 1.88 -11.33 -9.40
CA ARG A 122 0.96 -12.37 -8.91
C ARG A 122 0.10 -11.78 -7.80
N ILE A 123 -1.22 -11.86 -7.92
CA ILE A 123 -2.14 -11.49 -6.84
C ILE A 123 -2.80 -12.76 -6.28
N ASP A 124 -2.66 -12.96 -4.98
CA ASP A 124 -3.00 -14.19 -4.27
C ASP A 124 -3.40 -13.86 -2.83
N VAL A 125 -4.28 -14.67 -2.25
CA VAL A 125 -4.77 -14.57 -0.87
C VAL A 125 -3.62 -14.45 0.14
N LYS A 126 -2.49 -15.13 -0.11
CA LYS A 126 -1.32 -15.06 0.77
C LYS A 126 -0.75 -13.64 0.91
N PHE A 127 -0.83 -12.81 -0.13
CA PHE A 127 -0.33 -11.44 -0.08
C PHE A 127 -1.22 -10.54 0.77
N ALA A 128 -2.54 -10.75 0.72
CA ALA A 128 -3.46 -10.11 1.65
C ALA A 128 -3.10 -10.46 3.09
N LYS A 129 -2.92 -11.76 3.40
CA LYS A 129 -2.55 -12.20 4.76
C LYS A 129 -1.22 -11.60 5.24
N ILE A 130 -0.21 -11.56 4.36
CA ILE A 130 1.08 -10.97 4.73
C ILE A 130 0.93 -9.47 4.96
N LEU A 131 0.22 -8.74 4.10
CA LEU A 131 0.02 -7.30 4.26
C LEU A 131 -0.71 -6.97 5.58
N ASP A 132 -1.65 -7.82 6.00
CA ASP A 132 -2.36 -7.72 7.30
C ASP A 132 -1.44 -7.86 8.52
N GLU A 133 -0.28 -8.51 8.37
CA GLU A 133 0.73 -8.66 9.43
C GLU A 133 1.80 -7.54 9.43
N LEU A 134 1.78 -6.63 8.46
CA LEU A 134 2.80 -5.59 8.33
C LEU A 134 2.37 -4.28 8.98
N SER A 135 3.29 -3.68 9.75
CA SER A 135 3.14 -2.30 10.18
C SER A 135 3.43 -1.32 9.03
N LEU A 136 3.06 -0.04 9.22
CA LEU A 136 3.44 1.01 8.28
C LEU A 136 4.96 1.09 8.12
N TYR A 137 5.69 0.89 9.20
CA TYR A 137 7.15 0.97 9.19
C TYR A 137 7.76 -0.20 8.40
N ASP A 138 7.21 -1.41 8.53
CA ASP A 138 7.64 -2.58 7.75
C ASP A 138 7.43 -2.38 6.25
N VAL A 139 6.25 -1.86 5.86
CA VAL A 139 5.96 -1.54 4.47
C VAL A 139 6.91 -0.48 3.94
N ARG A 140 7.25 0.55 4.74
CA ARG A 140 8.22 1.58 4.35
C ARG A 140 9.61 1.01 4.12
N ILE A 141 10.10 0.17 5.03
CA ILE A 141 11.41 -0.48 4.89
C ILE A 141 11.43 -1.39 3.66
N LEU A 142 10.43 -2.25 3.49
CA LEU A 142 10.31 -3.12 2.31
C LEU A 142 10.27 -2.33 1.01
N ASP A 143 9.45 -1.27 0.96
CA ASP A 143 9.35 -0.38 -0.21
C ASP A 143 10.69 0.25 -0.56
N ILE A 144 11.42 0.78 0.43
CA ILE A 144 12.73 1.42 0.21
C ILE A 144 13.72 0.40 -0.37
N ILE A 145 13.77 -0.81 0.20
CA ILE A 145 14.64 -1.89 -0.27
C ILE A 145 14.25 -2.30 -1.69
N CYS A 146 12.99 -2.64 -1.94
CA CYS A 146 12.53 -3.10 -3.26
C CYS A 146 12.71 -2.03 -4.35
N LYS A 147 12.53 -0.75 -4.03
CA LYS A 147 12.76 0.37 -4.98
C LYS A 147 14.24 0.56 -5.33
N SER A 148 15.15 0.08 -4.49
CA SER A 148 16.61 0.23 -4.67
C SER A 148 17.26 -0.91 -5.45
N VAL A 149 16.53 -1.99 -5.71
CA VAL A 149 17.03 -3.19 -6.38
C VAL A 149 16.32 -3.45 -7.71
N THR A 150 16.85 -4.37 -8.53
CA THR A 150 16.28 -4.67 -9.86
C THR A 150 15.34 -5.87 -9.86
N GLY A 151 15.42 -6.73 -8.85
CA GLY A 151 14.58 -7.90 -8.72
C GLY A 151 14.77 -8.64 -7.40
N PHE A 152 14.10 -9.79 -7.28
CA PHE A 152 14.39 -10.73 -6.19
C PHE A 152 15.82 -11.29 -6.34
N GLY A 153 16.45 -11.64 -5.21
CA GLY A 153 17.84 -12.09 -5.16
C GLY A 153 18.86 -10.96 -5.04
N ASP A 154 18.53 -9.75 -5.48
CA ASP A 154 19.30 -8.56 -5.15
C ASP A 154 19.18 -8.21 -3.67
N GLY A 155 20.11 -7.41 -3.16
CA GLY A 155 20.17 -7.05 -1.76
C GLY A 155 20.83 -5.71 -1.49
N VAL A 156 20.78 -5.31 -0.23
CA VAL A 156 21.28 -4.03 0.26
C VAL A 156 21.93 -4.19 1.62
N THR A 157 22.72 -3.19 2.02
CA THR A 157 23.09 -3.02 3.43
C THR A 157 21.99 -2.29 4.18
N THR A 158 21.89 -2.51 5.48
CA THR A 158 20.76 -2.03 6.29
C THR A 158 21.12 -0.96 7.32
N ILE A 159 22.41 -0.71 7.58
CA ILE A 159 22.89 0.14 8.69
C ILE A 159 22.32 1.56 8.64
N HIS A 160 22.16 2.11 7.44
CA HIS A 160 21.67 3.49 7.25
C HIS A 160 20.20 3.55 6.81
N LEU A 161 19.45 2.45 6.88
CA LEU A 161 18.01 2.52 6.64
C LEU A 161 17.33 3.25 7.80
N PRO A 162 16.18 3.91 7.55
CA PRO A 162 15.57 4.18 6.24
C PRO A 162 16.20 5.36 5.47
N GLU A 163 17.15 6.10 6.04
CA GLU A 163 17.67 7.36 5.49
C GLU A 163 18.44 7.18 4.18
N LYS A 164 19.17 6.06 4.05
CA LYS A 164 20.03 5.78 2.91
C LYS A 164 20.12 4.28 2.66
N VAL A 165 20.05 3.90 1.39
CA VAL A 165 20.29 2.54 0.92
C VAL A 165 21.65 2.47 0.26
N LEU A 166 22.47 1.49 0.64
CA LEU A 166 23.71 1.18 -0.07
C LEU A 166 23.63 -0.21 -0.73
N PRO A 167 24.33 -0.40 -1.86
CA PRO A 167 24.48 -1.71 -2.48
C PRO A 167 25.01 -2.77 -1.52
N LEU A 168 24.66 -4.04 -1.73
CA LEU A 168 25.03 -5.16 -0.86
C LEU A 168 26.55 -5.30 -0.61
N ASP A 169 27.36 -4.94 -1.62
CA ASP A 169 28.82 -5.00 -1.62
C ASP A 169 29.49 -3.75 -1.04
N ALA A 170 28.71 -2.77 -0.58
CA ALA A 170 29.25 -1.61 0.10
C ALA A 170 30.05 -2.01 1.34
N HIS A 171 31.18 -1.33 1.54
CA HIS A 171 31.98 -1.47 2.74
C HIS A 171 31.22 -0.89 3.93
N ILE A 172 31.05 -1.70 4.97
CA ILE A 172 30.39 -1.29 6.22
C ILE A 172 31.23 -1.71 7.42
N SER A 173 31.20 -0.90 8.47
CA SER A 173 31.79 -1.25 9.76
C SER A 173 30.95 -2.34 10.42
N GLU A 174 31.56 -3.48 10.76
CA GLU A 174 30.87 -4.57 11.48
C GLU A 174 30.49 -4.19 12.92
N ASN A 175 31.05 -3.09 13.43
CA ASN A 175 30.71 -2.53 14.74
C ASN A 175 29.46 -1.64 14.70
N GLU A 176 28.99 -1.25 13.52
CA GLU A 176 27.77 -0.47 13.35
C GLU A 176 26.58 -1.41 13.13
N ASN A 177 25.44 -1.04 13.72
CA ASN A 177 24.19 -1.77 13.58
C ASN A 177 23.11 -0.83 13.09
N PRO A 178 22.10 -1.34 12.36
CA PRO A 178 20.86 -0.60 12.12
C PRO A 178 20.25 -0.13 13.45
N SER A 179 19.45 0.93 13.40
CA SER A 179 18.69 1.35 14.57
C SER A 179 17.77 0.21 15.07
N TYR A 180 17.40 0.25 16.35
CA TYR A 180 16.54 -0.77 16.95
C TYR A 180 15.21 -0.93 16.18
N GLU A 181 14.58 0.17 15.78
CA GLU A 181 13.32 0.17 15.01
C GLU A 181 13.48 -0.53 13.66
N VAL A 182 14.58 -0.27 12.96
CA VAL A 182 14.93 -0.92 11.69
C VAL A 182 15.20 -2.40 11.92
N GLN A 183 15.90 -2.75 12.99
CA GLN A 183 16.22 -4.14 13.31
C GLN A 183 14.96 -4.97 13.58
N VAL A 184 14.04 -4.46 14.41
CA VAL A 184 12.73 -5.11 14.66
C VAL A 184 11.94 -5.29 13.36
N SER A 185 11.94 -4.28 12.50
CA SER A 185 11.26 -4.35 11.21
C SER A 185 11.88 -5.39 10.27
N LEU A 186 13.21 -5.40 10.15
CA LEU A 186 13.92 -6.38 9.34
C LEU A 186 13.71 -7.81 9.85
N GLU A 187 13.71 -8.03 11.16
CA GLU A 187 13.39 -9.33 11.76
C GLU A 187 11.99 -9.79 11.37
N ASN A 188 10.99 -8.91 11.43
CA ASN A 188 9.64 -9.22 11.01
C ASN A 188 9.57 -9.54 9.49
N LEU A 189 10.22 -8.74 8.65
CA LEU A 189 10.28 -8.95 7.21
C LEU A 189 11.00 -10.26 6.84
N VAL A 190 12.01 -10.66 7.60
CA VAL A 190 12.69 -11.96 7.47
C VAL A 190 11.78 -13.10 7.96
N ARG A 191 11.11 -12.94 9.11
CA ARG A 191 10.13 -13.91 9.65
C ARG A 191 9.03 -14.22 8.65
N LEU A 192 8.53 -13.19 7.95
CA LEU A 192 7.50 -13.31 6.91
C LEU A 192 8.05 -13.83 5.57
N GLY A 193 9.37 -14.09 5.47
CA GLY A 193 10.01 -14.60 4.25
C GLY A 193 10.07 -13.59 3.11
N LEU A 194 9.93 -12.29 3.40
CA LEU A 194 10.01 -11.20 2.41
C LEU A 194 11.46 -10.80 2.14
N LEU A 195 12.30 -10.92 3.16
CA LEU A 195 13.74 -10.72 3.09
C LEU A 195 14.49 -11.95 3.60
N ARG A 196 15.77 -12.07 3.24
CA ARG A 196 16.70 -13.06 3.78
C ARG A 196 17.93 -12.37 4.35
N ASN A 197 18.35 -12.76 5.54
CA ASN A 197 19.63 -12.33 6.12
C ASN A 197 20.80 -12.99 5.36
N GLU A 198 21.78 -12.18 4.95
CA GLU A 198 23.04 -12.66 4.35
C GLU A 198 24.21 -12.62 5.33
N THR A 199 23.98 -12.10 6.53
CA THR A 199 24.99 -12.00 7.59
C THR A 199 24.97 -13.30 8.39
N PHE A 200 26.14 -13.89 8.64
CA PHE A 200 26.27 -15.08 9.49
C PHE A 200 25.98 -14.80 10.97
N ALA A 201 26.13 -13.54 11.39
CA ALA A 201 25.81 -13.08 12.74
C ALA A 201 24.31 -12.78 12.88
N TYR A 202 23.86 -12.65 14.14
CA TYR A 202 22.51 -12.18 14.47
C TYR A 202 22.21 -10.77 13.94
N GLN A 203 23.24 -10.00 13.59
CA GLN A 203 23.09 -8.66 13.05
C GLN A 203 22.56 -8.73 11.61
N LEU A 204 21.43 -8.10 11.35
CA LEU A 204 20.81 -8.01 10.02
C LEU A 204 21.49 -6.95 9.15
N LEU A 205 22.83 -6.97 9.03
CA LEU A 205 23.61 -5.92 8.33
C LEU A 205 23.39 -5.92 6.82
N ARG A 206 23.02 -7.08 6.27
CA ARG A 206 22.79 -7.30 4.85
C ARG A 206 21.58 -8.19 4.64
N VAL A 207 20.73 -7.76 3.71
CA VAL A 207 19.51 -8.51 3.36
C VAL A 207 19.35 -8.62 1.85
N ARG A 208 18.75 -9.72 1.41
CA ARG A 208 18.28 -9.91 0.03
C ARG A 208 16.77 -9.95 -0.03
N VAL A 209 16.22 -9.45 -1.12
CA VAL A 209 14.78 -9.53 -1.40
C VAL A 209 14.43 -10.94 -1.86
N MET A 210 13.47 -11.56 -1.19
CA MET A 210 12.94 -12.87 -1.58
C MET A 210 11.88 -12.71 -2.67
N ALA A 211 11.63 -13.76 -3.45
CA ALA A 211 10.57 -13.74 -4.47
C ALA A 211 9.19 -13.39 -3.89
N LEU A 212 8.90 -13.84 -2.66
CA LEU A 212 7.67 -13.50 -1.95
C LEU A 212 7.58 -12.00 -1.63
N GLY A 213 8.67 -11.41 -1.14
CA GLY A 213 8.76 -9.96 -0.87
C GLY A 213 8.62 -9.13 -2.13
N TRP A 214 9.24 -9.56 -3.22
CA TRP A 214 9.15 -8.89 -4.52
C TRP A 214 7.74 -8.91 -5.10
N GLU A 215 7.07 -10.06 -5.09
CA GLU A 215 5.70 -10.18 -5.58
C GLU A 215 4.71 -9.39 -4.70
N LEU A 216 4.87 -9.42 -3.37
CA LEU A 216 4.06 -8.60 -2.47
C LEU A 216 4.25 -7.10 -2.77
N TYR A 217 5.50 -6.65 -2.90
CA TYR A 217 5.81 -5.26 -3.24
C TYR A 217 5.07 -4.86 -4.52
N LYS A 218 5.24 -5.61 -5.62
CA LYS A 218 4.54 -5.32 -6.88
C LYS A 218 3.01 -5.37 -6.76
N ALA A 219 2.47 -6.36 -6.04
CA ALA A 219 1.04 -6.50 -5.82
C ALA A 219 0.45 -5.25 -5.15
N CYS A 220 1.23 -4.59 -4.30
CA CYS A 220 0.84 -3.38 -3.59
C CYS A 220 1.33 -2.08 -4.24
N GLU A 221 1.87 -2.09 -5.46
CA GLU A 221 2.30 -0.86 -6.14
C GLU A 221 1.18 -0.24 -6.97
N ARG A 222 1.14 1.11 -6.97
CA ARG A 222 0.21 1.90 -7.79
C ARG A 222 0.39 1.68 -9.28
N TYR A 223 1.57 1.28 -9.74
CA TYR A 223 1.84 0.94 -11.14
C TYR A 223 2.80 -0.27 -11.21
N PRO A 224 2.29 -1.50 -11.12
CA PRO A 224 3.13 -2.70 -11.00
C PRO A 224 4.01 -2.97 -12.24
N ASN A 225 3.69 -2.37 -13.38
CA ASN A 225 4.35 -2.63 -14.66
C ASN A 225 5.40 -1.57 -15.06
N HIS A 226 5.45 -0.40 -14.40
CA HIS A 226 6.22 0.75 -14.92
C HIS A 226 7.73 0.71 -14.64
N ARG A 227 8.21 -0.05 -13.65
CA ARG A 227 9.59 0.09 -13.14
C ARG A 227 10.61 -0.93 -13.65
N HIS A 228 10.20 -2.04 -14.28
CA HIS A 228 11.13 -3.15 -14.55
C HIS A 228 11.44 -3.43 -16.03
N ASP A 229 10.89 -2.64 -16.96
CA ASP A 229 11.14 -2.76 -18.41
C ASP A 229 12.07 -1.66 -18.97
N GLN A 230 12.59 -0.75 -18.14
CA GLN A 230 13.51 0.32 -18.58
C GLN A 230 14.97 -0.12 -18.43
N PRO A 231 15.78 -0.19 -19.51
CA PRO A 231 17.21 -0.40 -19.41
C PRO A 231 17.88 0.75 -18.66
N LYS A 232 18.83 0.41 -17.78
CA LYS A 232 19.50 1.30 -16.83
C LYS A 232 20.04 2.58 -17.49
N SER A 233 19.39 3.71 -17.21
CA SER A 233 20.03 5.02 -17.27
C SER A 233 19.39 6.00 -16.28
N TRP A 234 19.81 6.01 -15.02
CA TRP A 234 20.00 7.25 -14.26
C TRP A 234 20.71 7.05 -12.91
N PRO A 235 21.58 7.98 -12.47
CA PRO A 235 22.03 8.07 -11.08
C PRO A 235 20.99 8.81 -10.23
N VAL A 236 20.56 8.24 -9.10
CA VAL A 236 19.64 8.92 -8.18
C VAL A 236 20.40 9.99 -7.39
N SER A 237 20.29 11.26 -7.81
CA SER A 237 20.57 12.43 -6.96
C SER A 237 19.25 13.05 -6.51
N LEU A 238 19.07 13.19 -5.19
CA LEU A 238 17.88 13.76 -4.56
C LEU A 238 17.93 15.31 -4.52
N SER A 239 16.86 15.92 -5.03
CA SER A 239 16.30 17.28 -4.85
C SER A 239 16.97 18.51 -5.53
N PRO A 240 16.16 19.46 -6.06
CA PRO A 240 16.63 20.74 -6.59
C PRO A 240 16.53 21.86 -5.54
N VAL A 241 17.65 22.28 -4.97
CA VAL A 241 17.73 23.52 -4.17
C VAL A 241 18.88 24.46 -4.61
N GLU A 242 19.68 24.12 -5.62
CA GLU A 242 20.82 24.98 -6.03
C GLU A 242 20.74 25.50 -7.47
N GLN A 243 19.66 26.20 -7.82
CA GLN A 243 19.64 27.08 -8.99
C GLN A 243 18.98 28.43 -8.68
N ILE A 244 19.45 29.13 -7.65
CA ILE A 244 19.33 30.59 -7.58
C ILE A 244 20.64 31.14 -7.04
N LYS A 245 21.61 31.39 -7.94
CA LYS A 245 22.60 32.47 -7.85
C LYS A 245 23.50 32.46 -9.09
N GLY A 246 23.50 33.58 -9.82
CA GLY A 246 24.62 33.94 -10.69
C GLY A 246 24.33 34.02 -12.18
N GLY A 247 23.27 34.72 -12.59
CA GLY A 247 23.02 35.03 -14.00
C GLY A 247 22.45 36.42 -14.20
N ASP A 248 23.18 37.47 -13.79
CA ASP A 248 23.08 38.76 -14.49
C ASP A 248 24.24 39.72 -14.14
N ARG A 249 25.08 40.00 -15.16
CA ARG A 249 25.43 41.36 -15.64
C ARG A 249 26.80 41.36 -16.34
N GLY A 250 26.81 41.81 -17.59
CA GLY A 250 27.98 42.49 -18.15
C GLY A 250 28.31 42.21 -19.61
N VAL A 251 27.43 42.60 -20.54
CA VAL A 251 27.86 43.04 -21.88
C VAL A 251 27.59 44.53 -21.99
N ARG A 252 28.64 45.35 -22.10
CA ARG A 252 28.67 46.59 -22.89
C ARG A 252 30.08 47.19 -22.95
N HIS A 253 30.50 47.40 -24.21
CA HIS A 253 31.58 48.22 -24.77
C HIS A 253 33.02 47.72 -24.62
#